data_AF-A0AAW9IJ30-F1
#
_entry.id   AF-A0AAW9IJ30-F1
#
_cell.length_a   1.000
_cell.length_b   1.000
_cell.length_c   1.000
_cell.angle_alpha   90.00
_cell.angle_beta   90.00
_cell.angle_gamma   90.00
#
_symmetry.space_group_name_H-M   'P 1'
#
loop_
_entity.id
_entity.type
_entity.pdbx_description
1 polymer ?
#
loop_
_entity_poly.entity_id
_entity_poly.type
_entity_poly.pdbx_seq_one_letter_code
_entity_poly.pdbx_strand_id
1 'polypeptide(L)' 'DIGKRNSIAVVETIKKLSIPLIAEDTGGNKGRTMILESEDGAVTIRSIGSSIKRL' A
#
# COMPACT_ATOMS: atom_id res chain seq x y z
N ASP A 1 -6.98 3.00 16.05
CA ASP A 1 -6.50 2.02 15.05
C ASP A 1 -4.99 2.19 14.84
N ILE A 2 -4.24 1.10 14.82
CA ILE A 2 -2.79 1.07 14.55
C ILE A 2 -2.52 1.33 13.06
N GLY A 3 -3.33 0.76 12.16
CA GLY A 3 -3.15 0.89 10.71
C GLY A 3 -3.25 2.35 10.23
N LYS A 4 -4.28 3.07 10.70
CA LYS A 4 -4.45 4.50 10.39
C LYS A 4 -3.26 5.35 10.85
N ARG A 5 -2.71 5.09 12.04
CA ARG A 5 -1.55 5.82 12.56
C ARG A 5 -0.30 5.56 11.71
N ASN A 6 -0.08 4.32 11.29
CA ASN A 6 1.03 3.97 10.42
C ASN A 6 0.90 4.65 9.05
N SER A 7 -0.29 4.66 8.45
CA SER A 7 -0.53 5.33 7.16
C SER A 7 -0.17 6.82 7.22
N ILE A 8 -0.65 7.51 8.27
CA ILE A 8 -0.38 8.93 8.47
C ILE A 8 1.13 9.19 8.61
N ALA A 9 1.82 8.41 9.46
CA ALA A 9 3.26 8.57 9.68
C ALA A 9 4.08 8.35 8.40
N VAL A 10 3.71 7.37 7.57
CA VAL A 10 4.36 7.11 6.27
C VAL A 10 4.14 8.27 5.30
N VAL A 11 2.90 8.75 5.14
CA VAL A 11 2.56 9.87 4.24
C VAL A 11 3.29 11.14 4.67
N GLU A 12 3.34 11.44 5.96
CA GLU A 12 4.10 12.59 6.48
C GLU A 12 5.60 12.49 6.20
N THR A 13 6.17 11.28 6.32
CA THR A 13 7.60 11.03 6.08
C THR A 13 7.96 11.19 4.61
N ILE A 14 7.17 10.59 3.71
CA ILE A 14 7.34 10.71 2.27
C ILE A 14 7.25 12.16 1.82
N LYS A 15 6.28 12.94 2.36
CA LYS A 15 6.17 14.39 2.12
C LYS A 15 7.40 15.16 2.58
N LYS A 16 7.94 14.88 3.76
CA LYS A 16 9.18 15.52 4.27
C LYS A 16 10.38 15.24 3.37
N LEU A 17 10.43 14.06 2.76
CA LEU A 17 11.48 13.66 1.82
C LEU A 17 11.24 14.18 0.40
N SER A 18 10.16 14.94 0.15
CA SER A 18 9.77 15.41 -1.19
C SER A 18 9.60 14.29 -2.21
N ILE A 19 9.22 13.10 -1.76
CA ILE A 19 8.93 11.95 -2.63
C ILE A 19 7.44 12.04 -3.05
N PRO A 20 7.11 11.99 -4.36
CA PRO A 20 5.72 12.07 -4.80
C PRO A 20 4.96 10.79 -4.45
N LEU A 21 3.80 10.94 -3.80
CA LEU A 21 2.84 9.85 -3.59
C LEU A 21 1.89 9.78 -4.78
N ILE A 22 2.09 8.80 -5.66
CA ILE A 22 1.30 8.64 -6.90
C ILE A 22 -0.01 7.87 -6.71
N ALA A 23 -0.09 7.04 -5.67
CA ALA A 23 -1.28 6.26 -5.32
C ALA A 23 -1.21 5.83 -3.84
N GLU A 24 -2.37 5.63 -3.23
CA GLU A 24 -2.51 5.05 -1.89
C GLU A 24 -3.66 4.04 -1.89
N ASP A 25 -3.37 2.81 -1.48
CA ASP A 25 -4.38 1.79 -1.19
C ASP A 25 -4.11 1.32 0.24
N THR A 26 -4.79 1.89 1.24
CA THR A 26 -4.60 1.63 2.68
C THR A 26 -5.95 1.49 3.40
N GLY A 27 -5.94 0.90 4.60
CA GLY A 27 -7.15 0.61 5.38
C GLY A 27 -7.79 -0.74 5.04
N GLY A 28 -9.12 -0.79 5.13
CA GLY A 28 -9.89 -2.04 5.01
C GLY A 28 -9.97 -2.84 6.32
N ASN A 29 -10.66 -3.98 6.27
CA ASN A 29 -10.94 -4.84 7.42
C ASN A 29 -10.46 -6.29 7.23
N LYS A 30 -9.66 -6.55 6.20
CA LYS A 30 -9.09 -7.88 5.89
C LYS A 30 -7.59 -7.79 5.69
N GLY A 31 -6.88 -8.83 6.12
CA GLY A 31 -5.47 -9.00 5.80
C GLY A 31 -5.25 -9.17 4.29
N ARG A 32 -4.12 -8.66 3.81
CA ARG A 32 -3.70 -8.77 2.40
C ARG A 32 -2.19 -8.94 2.28
N THR A 33 -1.75 -9.61 1.22
CA THR A 33 -0.35 -9.68 0.78
C THR A 33 -0.16 -8.70 -0.38
N MET A 34 0.87 -7.87 -0.30
CA MET A 34 1.36 -7.06 -1.43
C MET A 34 2.62 -7.72 -2.00
N ILE A 35 2.67 -7.84 -3.32
CA ILE A 35 3.82 -8.33 -4.08
C ILE A 35 4.24 -7.18 -4.99
N LEU A 36 5.50 -6.77 -4.91
CA LEU A 36 6.11 -5.78 -5.79
C LEU A 36 7.12 -6.50 -6.67
N GLU A 37 6.90 -6.48 -7.97
CA GLU A 37 7.87 -6.98 -8.94
C GLU A 37 8.98 -5.95 -9.11
N SER A 38 10.23 -6.32 -8.85
CA SER A 38 11.36 -5.39 -8.91
C SER A 38 11.76 -5.00 -10.33
N GLU A 39 11.35 -5.78 -11.33
CA GLU A 39 11.70 -5.60 -12.74
C GLU A 39 10.93 -4.43 -13.38
N ASP A 40 9.62 -4.39 -13.19
CA ASP A 40 8.72 -3.43 -13.83
C ASP A 40 7.96 -2.53 -12.83
N GLY A 41 8.14 -2.78 -11.52
CA GLY A 41 7.44 -2.05 -10.46
C GLY A 41 5.97 -2.44 -10.32
N ALA A 42 5.51 -3.51 -10.97
CA ALA A 42 4.12 -3.92 -10.91
C ALA A 42 3.74 -4.41 -9.52
N VAL A 43 2.52 -4.06 -9.10
CA VAL A 43 2.03 -4.39 -7.77
C VAL A 43 0.85 -5.35 -7.87
N THR A 44 0.91 -6.43 -7.10
CA THR A 44 -0.18 -7.40 -6.98
C THR A 44 -0.65 -7.48 -5.54
N ILE A 45 -1.97 -7.33 -5.33
CA ILE A 45 -2.63 -7.43 -4.03
C ILE A 45 -3.46 -8.70 -3.96
N ARG A 46 -3.23 -9.50 -2.93
CA ARG A 46 -4.03 -10.68 -2.59
C ARG A 46 -4.69 -10.50 -1.23
N SER A 47 -5.99 -10.23 -1.23
CA SER A 47 -6.80 -10.06 -0.01
C SER A 47 -7.55 -11.34 0.34
N ILE A 48 -7.78 -11.59 1.63
CA ILE A 48 -8.49 -12.78 2.10
C ILE A 48 -9.93 -12.82 1.54
N GLY A 49 -10.27 -13.89 0.82
CA GLY A 49 -11.61 -14.07 0.24
C GLY A 49 -11.92 -13.10 -0.91
N SER A 50 -10.90 -12.56 -1.58
CA SER A 50 -11.04 -11.75 -2.80
C SER A 50 -10.15 -12.32 -3.90
N SER A 51 -10.48 -12.01 -5.16
CA SER A 51 -9.60 -12.29 -6.29
C SER A 51 -8.30 -11.50 -6.21
N ILE A 52 -7.25 -12.03 -6.83
CA ILE A 52 -5.98 -11.33 -6.99
C ILE A 52 -6.22 -10.08 -7.85
N LYS A 53 -5.66 -8.93 -7.42
CA LYS A 53 -5.75 -7.65 -8.14
C LYS A 53 -4.34 -7.20 -8.52
N ARG A 54 -4.09 -6.95 -9.80
CA ARG A 54 -2.90 -6.24 -10.28
C ARG A 54 -3.23 -4.74 -10.35
N LEU A 55 -2.35 -3.91 -9.79
CA LEU A 55 -2.45 -2.45 -9.79
C LEU A 55 -1.58 -1.86 -10.89
#